data_AF-K1SUC5-F1
#
_entry.id   AF-K1SUC5-F1
#
_cell.length_a   1.000
_cell.length_b   1.000
_cell.length_c   1.000
_cell.angle_alpha   90.00
_cell.angle_beta   90.00
_cell.angle_gamma   90.00
#
_symmetry.space_group_name_H-M   'P 1'
#
loop_
_entity.id
_entity.type
_entity.pdbx_description
1 polymer ?
#
loop_
_entity_poly.entity_id
_entity_poly.type
_entity_poly.pdbx_seq_one_letter_code
_entity_poly.pdbx_strand_id
1 'polypeptide(L)'
;NELDNIRKTLDLVKNDSDVTITKITLHGYASPDGGYANNNKLSHNRTQALLKHILKTYPISSKLFAATATAEDWAGTIKYVNENEIPQKEAALEIINSNMQPDAKEKALLKKAPQAYRYLLQNVWPSLRRTDYTIEYDVQAFNVAKAREVIKTRPQKLSLQEMYLVAQTYPKGSAEFNNVFDIAVRMFPEDKLANLNAASAAIERGDKVSAE
;
A
#
# COMPACT_ATOMS: atom_id res chain seq x y z
N ASN A 1 15.51 -4.39 6.15
CA ASN A 1 15.88 -4.20 4.74
C ASN A 1 14.61 -4.23 3.89
N GLU A 2 14.54 -3.59 2.72
CA GLU A 2 13.32 -3.53 1.86
C GLU A 2 12.84 -4.94 1.46
N LEU A 3 13.81 -5.83 1.19
CA LEU A 3 13.62 -7.26 0.99
C LEU A 3 12.92 -7.96 2.18
N ASP A 4 13.22 -7.56 3.43
CA ASP A 4 12.62 -8.20 4.62
C ASP A 4 11.14 -7.82 4.76
N ASN A 5 10.78 -6.60 4.37
CA ASN A 5 9.39 -6.15 4.40
C ASN A 5 8.55 -6.90 3.36
N ILE A 6 9.07 -7.04 2.14
CA ILE A 6 8.44 -7.84 1.08
C ILE A 6 8.23 -9.29 1.54
N ARG A 7 9.26 -9.91 2.14
CA ARG A 7 9.17 -11.27 2.69
C ARG A 7 8.09 -11.38 3.75
N LYS A 8 8.07 -10.47 4.74
CA LYS A 8 7.05 -10.46 5.79
C LYS A 8 5.64 -10.36 5.22
N THR A 9 5.41 -9.48 4.25
CA THR A 9 4.09 -9.36 3.62
C THR A 9 3.73 -10.63 2.83
N LEU A 10 4.66 -11.19 2.07
CA LEU A 10 4.43 -12.45 1.33
C LEU A 10 4.18 -13.63 2.27
N ASP A 11 4.91 -13.72 3.39
CA ASP A 11 4.73 -14.76 4.40
C ASP A 11 3.36 -14.64 5.08
N LEU A 12 2.92 -13.41 5.39
CA LEU A 12 1.59 -13.16 5.95
C LEU A 12 0.48 -13.62 5.02
N VAL A 13 0.58 -13.27 3.73
CA VAL A 13 -0.46 -13.63 2.75
C VAL A 13 -0.41 -15.11 2.41
N LYS A 14 0.78 -15.70 2.24
CA LYS A 14 0.95 -17.12 1.89
C LYS A 14 0.47 -18.07 2.99
N ASN A 15 0.67 -17.71 4.26
CA ASN A 15 0.27 -18.55 5.38
C ASN A 15 -1.23 -18.42 5.71
N ASP A 16 -1.95 -17.60 4.96
CA ASP A 16 -3.36 -17.38 5.13
C ASP A 16 -4.16 -18.17 4.09
N SER A 17 -4.77 -19.29 4.50
CA SER A 17 -5.60 -20.12 3.63
C SER A 17 -6.82 -19.40 3.06
N ASP A 18 -7.21 -18.29 3.69
CA ASP A 18 -8.39 -17.52 3.31
C ASP A 18 -8.05 -16.42 2.28
N VAL A 19 -6.79 -16.34 1.84
CA VAL A 19 -6.32 -15.28 0.93
C VAL A 19 -5.62 -15.87 -0.29
N THR A 20 -5.92 -15.34 -1.47
CA THR A 20 -5.25 -15.69 -2.72
C THR A 20 -4.61 -14.46 -3.34
N ILE A 21 -3.29 -14.50 -3.56
CA ILE A 21 -2.58 -13.44 -4.27
C ILE A 21 -3.04 -13.42 -5.73
N THR A 22 -3.51 -12.26 -6.19
CA THR A 22 -3.95 -12.06 -7.57
C THR A 22 -2.90 -11.33 -8.41
N LYS A 23 -2.12 -10.43 -7.81
CA LYS A 23 -1.05 -9.71 -8.52
C LYS A 23 0.01 -9.16 -7.56
N ILE A 24 1.25 -9.16 -8.03
CA ILE A 24 2.38 -8.53 -7.34
C ILE A 24 3.04 -7.56 -8.32
N THR A 25 3.04 -6.29 -7.99
CA THR A 25 3.74 -5.26 -8.77
C THR A 25 5.06 -4.94 -8.09
N LEU A 26 6.15 -4.93 -8.86
CA LEU A 26 7.46 -4.42 -8.44
C LEU A 26 7.81 -3.23 -9.35
N HIS A 27 8.19 -2.10 -8.76
CA HIS A 27 8.59 -0.92 -9.50
C HIS A 27 9.93 -0.37 -8.98
N GLY A 28 10.96 -0.46 -9.81
CA GLY A 28 12.30 0.02 -9.46
C GLY A 28 12.51 1.48 -9.84
N TYR A 29 13.21 2.22 -9.00
CA TYR A 29 13.59 3.60 -9.25
C TYR A 29 15.12 3.75 -9.16
N ALA A 30 15.68 4.55 -10.05
CA ALA A 30 16.99 5.16 -9.84
C ALA A 30 16.82 6.65 -9.56
N SER A 31 17.83 7.22 -8.89
CA SER A 31 17.86 8.64 -8.62
C SER A 31 18.25 9.44 -9.87
N PRO A 32 17.92 10.73 -9.93
CA PRO A 32 18.24 11.57 -11.10
C PRO A 32 19.71 11.90 -11.34
N ASP A 33 20.65 11.50 -10.46
CA ASP A 33 22.07 11.71 -10.71
C ASP A 33 22.68 10.70 -11.67
N GLY A 34 23.60 11.17 -12.50
CA GLY A 34 24.25 10.36 -13.52
C GLY A 34 23.42 10.22 -14.79
N GLY A 35 23.97 9.50 -15.78
CA GLY A 35 23.35 9.43 -17.10
C GLY A 35 22.10 8.55 -17.15
N TYR A 36 21.04 9.06 -17.79
CA TYR A 36 19.76 8.39 -17.96
C TYR A 36 19.86 6.94 -18.43
N ALA A 37 20.70 6.67 -19.43
CA ALA A 37 20.88 5.32 -19.97
C ALA A 37 21.38 4.32 -18.91
N ASN A 38 22.28 4.76 -18.04
CA ASN A 38 22.79 3.94 -16.94
C ASN A 38 21.72 3.75 -15.86
N ASN A 39 21.02 4.83 -15.50
CA ASN A 39 19.95 4.80 -14.51
C ASN A 39 18.80 3.88 -14.93
N ASN A 40 18.41 3.92 -16.21
CA ASN A 40 17.42 3.00 -16.81
C ASN A 40 17.85 1.53 -16.69
N LYS A 41 19.13 1.24 -17.00
CA LYS A 41 19.67 -0.12 -16.87
C LYS A 41 19.72 -0.57 -15.41
N LEU A 42 20.13 0.30 -14.49
CA LEU A 42 20.26 0.01 -13.07
C LEU A 42 18.90 -0.28 -12.42
N SER A 43 17.90 0.58 -12.63
CA SER A 43 16.57 0.39 -12.04
C SER A 43 15.92 -0.89 -12.57
N HIS A 44 16.01 -1.14 -13.89
CA HIS A 44 15.50 -2.39 -14.47
C HIS A 44 16.21 -3.63 -13.91
N ASN A 45 17.55 -3.66 -13.92
CA ASN A 45 18.31 -4.82 -13.45
C ASN A 45 18.06 -5.13 -11.98
N ARG A 46 17.95 -4.10 -11.13
CA ARG A 46 17.62 -4.27 -9.70
C ARG A 46 16.24 -4.89 -9.52
N THR A 47 15.22 -4.38 -10.20
CA THR A 47 13.86 -4.95 -10.13
C THR A 47 13.84 -6.41 -10.60
N GLN A 48 14.52 -6.71 -11.71
CA GLN A 48 14.60 -8.07 -12.25
C GLN A 48 15.37 -9.03 -11.32
N ALA A 49 16.45 -8.56 -10.68
CA ALA A 49 17.18 -9.34 -9.70
C ALA A 49 16.30 -9.66 -8.47
N LEU A 50 15.54 -8.68 -7.98
CA LEU A 50 14.58 -8.88 -6.89
C LEU A 50 13.49 -9.90 -7.27
N LEU A 51 12.89 -9.76 -8.45
CA LEU A 51 11.90 -10.71 -8.96
C LEU A 51 12.47 -12.14 -8.99
N LYS A 52 13.66 -12.32 -9.57
CA LYS A 52 14.32 -13.64 -9.63
C LYS A 52 14.59 -14.20 -8.24
N HIS A 53 15.00 -13.35 -7.29
CA HIS A 53 15.23 -13.77 -5.91
C HIS A 53 13.93 -14.26 -5.24
N ILE A 54 12.82 -13.53 -5.42
CA ILE A 54 11.51 -13.89 -4.87
C ILE A 54 11.04 -15.22 -5.47
N LEU A 55 11.10 -15.39 -6.79
CA LEU A 55 10.66 -16.62 -7.47
C LEU A 55 11.50 -17.85 -7.10
N LYS A 56 12.77 -17.66 -6.73
CA LYS A 56 13.62 -18.75 -6.21
C LYS A 56 13.25 -19.14 -4.78
N THR A 57 12.78 -18.17 -3.99
CA THR A 57 12.51 -18.36 -2.56
C THR A 57 11.08 -18.84 -2.30
N TYR A 58 10.13 -18.38 -3.12
CA TYR A 58 8.70 -18.60 -2.93
C TYR A 58 8.10 -19.35 -4.12
N PRO A 59 7.25 -20.38 -3.87
CA PRO A 59 6.56 -21.11 -4.93
C PRO A 59 5.34 -20.30 -5.44
N ILE A 60 5.58 -19.07 -5.90
CA ILE A 60 4.56 -18.18 -6.47
C ILE A 60 4.75 -18.16 -7.98
N SER A 61 3.64 -18.27 -8.71
CA SER A 61 3.67 -18.21 -10.18
C SER A 61 4.22 -16.86 -10.65
N SER A 62 5.22 -16.90 -11.54
CA SER A 62 5.76 -15.69 -12.18
C SER A 62 4.72 -14.89 -12.96
N LYS A 63 3.61 -15.53 -13.35
CA LYS A 63 2.50 -14.88 -14.07
C LYS A 63 1.77 -13.84 -13.23
N LEU A 64 1.88 -13.90 -11.90
CA LEU A 64 1.29 -12.91 -11.00
C LEU A 64 2.13 -11.63 -10.90
N PHE A 65 3.36 -11.64 -11.42
CA PHE A 65 4.28 -10.52 -11.29
C PHE A 65 4.22 -9.54 -12.46
N ALA A 66 4.13 -8.26 -12.14
CA ALA A 66 4.42 -7.16 -13.04
C ALA A 66 5.67 -6.43 -12.55
N ALA A 67 6.76 -6.47 -13.31
CA ALA A 67 8.02 -5.81 -12.97
C ALA A 67 8.28 -4.65 -13.93
N THR A 68 8.34 -3.44 -13.39
CA THR A 68 8.55 -2.20 -14.13
C THR A 68 9.65 -1.36 -13.49
N ALA A 69 10.10 -0.33 -14.18
CA ALA A 69 11.11 0.57 -13.65
C ALA A 69 10.96 1.97 -14.23
N THR A 70 11.31 2.96 -13.42
CA THR A 70 11.54 4.35 -13.82
C THR A 70 13.03 4.61 -13.76
N ALA A 71 13.59 5.15 -14.85
CA ALA A 71 15.01 5.45 -14.94
C ALA A 71 15.42 6.49 -13.90
N GLU A 72 14.71 7.60 -13.79
CA GLU A 72 15.03 8.69 -12.86
C GLU A 72 13.78 9.18 -12.13
N ASP A 73 13.78 9.07 -10.80
CA ASP A 73 12.65 9.46 -9.95
C ASP A 73 12.59 10.99 -9.73
N TRP A 74 12.34 11.72 -10.82
CA TRP A 74 12.08 13.15 -10.77
C TRP A 74 10.81 13.47 -9.99
N ALA A 75 9.79 12.61 -10.04
CA ALA A 75 8.55 12.77 -9.29
C ALA A 75 8.80 12.73 -7.77
N GLY A 76 9.59 11.76 -7.30
CA GLY A 76 10.03 11.68 -5.91
C GLY A 76 10.86 12.89 -5.49
N THR A 77 11.69 13.42 -6.39
CA THR A 77 12.43 14.67 -6.14
C THR A 77 11.47 15.87 -5.98
N ILE A 78 10.50 16.04 -6.88
CA ILE A 78 9.50 17.12 -6.79
C ILE A 78 8.73 17.04 -5.48
N LYS A 79 8.25 15.85 -5.11
CA LYS A 79 7.52 15.62 -3.87
C LYS A 79 8.34 16.10 -2.67
N TYR A 80 9.59 15.65 -2.56
CA TYR A 80 10.46 16.04 -1.45
C TYR A 80 10.68 17.55 -1.40
N VAL A 81 11.00 18.18 -2.54
CA VAL A 81 11.29 19.62 -2.60
C VAL A 81 10.06 20.47 -2.24
N ASN A 82 8.85 20.03 -2.61
CA ASN A 82 7.62 20.72 -2.22
C ASN A 82 7.36 20.64 -0.71
N GLU A 83 7.64 19.49 -0.09
CA GLU A 83 7.38 19.22 1.32
C GLU A 83 8.44 19.78 2.28
N ASN A 84 9.62 20.18 1.78
CA ASN A 84 10.77 20.56 2.60
C ASN A 84 11.40 21.90 2.15
N GLU A 85 12.12 22.55 3.07
CA GLU A 85 12.95 23.72 2.74
C GLU A 85 14.35 23.29 2.32
N ILE A 86 14.80 23.77 1.16
CA ILE A 86 16.12 23.47 0.58
C ILE A 86 16.77 24.72 0.00
N PRO A 87 18.11 24.76 -0.15
CA PRO A 87 18.78 25.84 -0.85
C PRO A 87 18.30 25.96 -2.30
N GLN A 88 18.05 27.19 -2.77
CA GLN A 88 17.66 27.48 -4.17
C GLN A 88 16.42 26.70 -4.65
N LYS A 89 15.43 26.50 -3.76
CA LYS A 89 14.21 25.72 -3.98
C LYS A 89 13.45 26.11 -5.24
N GLU A 90 13.20 27.40 -5.45
CA GLU A 90 12.41 27.91 -6.59
C GLU A 90 13.11 27.61 -7.92
N ALA A 91 14.41 27.91 -7.99
CA ALA A 91 15.22 27.64 -9.19
C ALA A 91 15.33 26.13 -9.48
N ALA A 92 15.44 25.30 -8.43
CA ALA A 92 15.45 23.86 -8.58
C ALA A 92 14.10 23.34 -9.10
N LEU A 93 12.98 23.79 -8.53
CA LEU A 93 11.64 23.39 -8.96
C LEU A 93 11.33 23.82 -10.40
N GLU A 94 11.74 25.02 -10.81
CA GLU A 94 11.59 25.49 -12.20
C GLU A 94 12.28 24.51 -13.18
N ILE A 95 13.51 24.11 -12.86
CA ILE A 95 14.28 23.18 -13.70
C ILE A 95 13.66 21.79 -13.68
N ILE A 96 13.30 21.27 -12.48
CA ILE A 96 12.80 19.91 -12.31
C ILE A 96 11.41 19.73 -12.96
N ASN A 97 10.56 20.76 -12.94
CA ASN A 97 9.24 20.72 -13.59
C ASN A 97 9.29 21.05 -15.10
N SER A 98 10.46 21.41 -15.63
CA SER A 98 10.60 21.71 -17.06
C SER A 98 10.48 20.47 -17.96
N ASN A 99 10.18 20.72 -19.24
CA ASN A 99 10.15 19.71 -20.31
C ASN A 99 11.56 19.35 -20.85
N MET A 100 12.63 19.74 -20.15
CA MET A 100 13.98 19.34 -20.53
C MET A 100 14.17 17.83 -20.47
N GLN A 101 15.00 17.31 -21.37
CA GLN A 101 15.45 15.92 -21.31
C GLN A 101 16.17 15.65 -19.97
N PRO A 102 16.11 14.42 -19.44
CA PRO A 102 16.58 14.12 -18.09
C PRO A 102 18.04 14.54 -17.81
N ASP A 103 18.99 14.16 -18.68
CA ASP A 103 20.39 14.58 -18.57
C ASP A 103 20.58 16.11 -18.68
N ALA A 104 19.72 16.79 -19.45
CA ALA A 104 19.77 18.25 -19.59
C ALA A 104 19.26 18.95 -18.32
N LYS A 105 18.27 18.36 -17.65
CA LYS A 105 17.71 18.80 -16.37
C LYS A 105 18.76 18.70 -15.26
N GLU A 106 19.49 17.58 -15.18
CA GLU A 106 20.60 17.40 -14.24
C GLU A 106 21.70 18.47 -14.46
N LYS A 107 22.14 18.66 -15.71
CA LYS A 107 23.13 19.69 -16.06
C LYS A 107 22.64 21.11 -15.75
N ALA A 108 21.36 21.39 -15.96
CA ALA A 108 20.76 22.67 -15.63
C ALA A 108 20.75 22.92 -14.12
N LEU A 109 20.42 21.91 -13.30
CA LEU A 109 20.49 21.98 -11.83
C LEU A 109 21.91 22.29 -11.37
N LEU A 110 22.91 21.56 -11.89
CA LEU A 110 24.32 21.79 -11.58
C LEU A 110 24.76 23.23 -11.86
N LYS A 111 24.28 23.83 -12.97
CA LYS A 111 24.69 25.18 -13.40
C LYS A 111 23.92 26.31 -12.70
N LYS A 112 22.60 26.17 -12.58
CA LYS A 112 21.68 27.24 -12.16
C LYS A 112 21.27 27.15 -10.69
N ALA A 113 21.27 25.94 -10.12
CA ALA A 113 20.93 25.69 -8.73
C ALA A 113 21.96 24.74 -8.04
N PRO A 114 23.27 25.09 -8.05
CA PRO A 114 24.33 24.19 -7.57
C PRO A 114 24.23 23.80 -6.09
N GLN A 115 23.67 24.66 -5.24
CA GLN A 115 23.45 24.34 -3.82
C GLN A 115 22.28 23.36 -3.65
N ALA A 116 21.20 23.54 -4.42
CA ALA A 116 20.10 22.57 -4.47
C ALA A 116 20.60 21.20 -4.94
N TYR A 117 21.36 21.16 -6.04
CA TYR A 117 21.92 19.93 -6.59
C TYR A 117 22.74 19.16 -5.54
N ARG A 118 23.68 19.85 -4.87
CA ARG A 118 24.52 19.22 -3.83
C ARG A 118 23.69 18.73 -2.65
N TYR A 119 22.70 19.51 -2.22
CA TYR A 119 21.79 19.11 -1.16
C TYR A 119 20.99 17.85 -1.53
N LEU A 120 20.38 17.83 -2.71
CA LEU A 120 19.60 16.69 -3.20
C LEU A 120 20.46 15.44 -3.35
N LEU A 121 21.64 15.57 -3.94
CA LEU A 121 22.58 14.47 -4.14
C LEU A 121 23.02 13.82 -2.81
N GLN A 122 23.20 14.62 -1.76
CA GLN A 122 23.68 14.13 -0.47
C GLN A 122 22.54 13.60 0.42
N ASN A 123 21.39 14.28 0.43
CA ASN A 123 20.36 14.07 1.45
C ASN A 123 19.11 13.36 0.93
N VAL A 124 18.87 13.35 -0.40
CA VAL A 124 17.59 12.93 -0.97
C VAL A 124 17.76 11.79 -1.96
N TRP A 125 18.54 12.00 -3.02
CA TRP A 125 18.71 11.05 -4.11
C TRP A 125 19.17 9.64 -3.68
N PRO A 126 20.02 9.45 -2.65
CA PRO A 126 20.33 8.11 -2.16
C PRO A 126 19.09 7.29 -1.76
N SER A 127 18.07 7.92 -1.16
CA SER A 127 16.84 7.23 -0.73
C SER A 127 15.87 6.95 -1.89
N LEU A 128 15.99 7.68 -3.01
CA LEU A 128 15.17 7.44 -4.20
C LEU A 128 15.57 6.15 -4.94
N ARG A 129 16.75 5.61 -4.65
CA ARG A 129 17.26 4.36 -5.24
C ARG A 129 16.62 3.13 -4.60
N ARG A 130 15.33 2.90 -4.84
CA ARG A 130 14.49 1.89 -4.16
C ARG A 130 13.71 0.99 -5.12
N THR A 131 13.01 -0.01 -4.61
CA THR A 131 12.08 -0.83 -5.40
C THR A 131 10.78 -1.02 -4.63
N ASP A 132 9.78 -0.23 -5.02
CA ASP A 132 8.46 -0.26 -4.40
C ASP A 132 7.71 -1.53 -4.83
N TYR A 133 6.78 -1.98 -3.98
CA TYR A 133 5.96 -3.15 -4.26
C TYR A 133 4.51 -2.97 -3.82
N THR A 134 3.60 -3.62 -4.55
CA THR A 134 2.18 -3.70 -4.23
C THR A 134 1.73 -5.15 -4.39
N ILE A 135 0.99 -5.67 -3.41
CA ILE A 135 0.40 -7.01 -3.46
C ILE A 135 -1.13 -6.84 -3.46
N GLU A 136 -1.75 -7.31 -4.53
CA GLU A 136 -3.19 -7.41 -4.68
C GLU A 136 -3.60 -8.85 -4.35
N TYR A 137 -4.69 -9.01 -3.60
CA TYR A 137 -5.18 -10.32 -3.18
C TYR A 137 -6.70 -10.32 -3.02
N ASP A 138 -7.28 -11.49 -3.19
CA ASP A 138 -8.69 -11.75 -2.89
C ASP A 138 -8.80 -12.49 -1.55
N VAL A 139 -9.78 -12.08 -0.74
CA VAL A 139 -10.17 -12.83 0.47
C VAL A 139 -11.31 -13.76 0.08
N GLN A 140 -11.16 -15.06 0.35
CA GLN A 140 -12.18 -16.04 0.05
C GLN A 140 -13.44 -15.77 0.87
N ALA A 141 -14.59 -15.68 0.21
CA ALA A 141 -15.87 -15.56 0.88
C ALA A 141 -16.12 -16.78 1.78
N PHE A 142 -16.44 -16.52 3.03
CA PHE A 142 -16.76 -17.54 4.02
C PHE A 142 -18.23 -17.92 3.90
N ASN A 143 -18.51 -19.23 3.90
CA ASN A 143 -19.86 -19.68 4.17
C ASN A 143 -20.27 -19.29 5.61
N VAL A 144 -21.58 -19.26 5.86
CA VAL A 144 -22.13 -18.78 7.14
C VAL A 144 -21.57 -19.54 8.35
N ALA A 145 -21.37 -20.85 8.23
CA ALA A 145 -20.81 -21.67 9.32
C ALA A 145 -19.37 -21.27 9.66
N LYS A 146 -18.52 -21.04 8.64
CA LYS A 146 -17.15 -20.57 8.83
C LYS A 146 -17.11 -19.13 9.31
N ALA A 147 -17.97 -18.26 8.78
CA ALA A 147 -18.08 -16.87 9.19
C ALA A 147 -18.44 -16.74 10.68
N ARG A 148 -19.30 -17.62 11.22
CA ARG A 148 -19.63 -17.68 12.67
C ARG A 148 -18.41 -17.93 13.56
N GLU A 149 -17.40 -18.66 13.08
CA GLU A 149 -16.16 -18.88 13.83
C GLU A 149 -15.12 -17.78 13.58
N VAL A 150 -15.06 -17.25 12.35
CA VAL A 150 -14.14 -16.17 11.98
C VAL A 150 -14.49 -14.88 12.74
N ILE A 151 -15.78 -14.53 12.89
CA ILE A 151 -16.18 -13.29 13.56
C ILE A 151 -15.69 -13.18 15.02
N LYS A 152 -15.49 -14.32 15.69
CA LYS A 152 -15.04 -14.38 17.09
C LYS A 152 -13.54 -14.12 17.25
N THR A 153 -12.75 -14.34 16.19
CA THR A 153 -11.27 -14.40 16.29
C THR A 153 -10.59 -13.43 15.33
N ARG A 154 -11.14 -13.24 14.13
CA ARG A 154 -10.58 -12.44 13.04
C ARG A 154 -11.69 -11.69 12.28
N PRO A 155 -12.53 -10.88 12.95
CA PRO A 155 -13.68 -10.21 12.33
C PRO A 155 -13.31 -9.28 11.16
N GLN A 156 -12.09 -8.73 11.15
CA GLN A 156 -11.56 -7.89 10.06
C GLN A 156 -11.46 -8.62 8.70
N LYS A 157 -11.62 -9.95 8.68
CA LYS A 157 -11.65 -10.74 7.44
C LYS A 157 -13.03 -10.91 6.84
N LEU A 158 -14.09 -10.56 7.58
CA LEU A 158 -15.45 -10.68 7.09
C LEU A 158 -15.86 -9.39 6.40
N SER A 159 -16.52 -9.52 5.26
CA SER A 159 -17.34 -8.46 4.69
C SER A 159 -18.54 -8.17 5.58
N LEU A 160 -19.07 -6.95 5.47
CA LEU A 160 -20.28 -6.55 6.20
C LEU A 160 -21.47 -7.47 5.90
N GLN A 161 -21.59 -7.94 4.65
CA GLN A 161 -22.63 -8.89 4.24
C GLN A 161 -22.49 -10.25 4.96
N GLU A 162 -21.28 -10.79 5.08
CA GLU A 162 -21.04 -12.04 5.81
C GLU A 162 -21.35 -11.90 7.30
N MET A 163 -21.02 -10.75 7.89
CA MET A 163 -21.43 -10.45 9.27
C MET A 163 -22.96 -10.48 9.39
N TYR A 164 -23.71 -9.87 8.47
CA TYR A 164 -25.17 -9.92 8.50
C TYR A 164 -25.75 -11.32 8.30
N LEU A 165 -25.16 -12.14 7.43
CA LEU A 165 -25.54 -13.55 7.30
C LEU A 165 -25.29 -14.32 8.61
N VAL A 166 -24.21 -14.00 9.34
CA VAL A 166 -23.95 -14.56 10.67
C VAL A 166 -25.01 -14.11 11.68
N ALA A 167 -25.38 -12.83 11.70
CA ALA A 167 -26.44 -12.31 12.58
C ALA A 167 -27.76 -13.07 12.38
N GLN A 168 -28.13 -13.35 11.13
CA GLN A 168 -29.35 -14.10 10.79
C GLN A 168 -29.37 -15.54 11.33
N THR A 169 -28.24 -16.09 11.78
CA THR A 169 -28.18 -17.41 12.42
C THR A 169 -28.47 -17.40 13.92
N TYR A 170 -28.62 -16.23 14.53
CA TYR A 170 -28.95 -16.06 15.93
C TYR A 170 -30.39 -15.54 16.08
N PRO A 171 -31.10 -15.90 17.17
CA PRO A 171 -32.40 -15.31 17.46
C PRO A 171 -32.30 -13.77 17.49
N LYS A 172 -33.24 -13.07 16.84
CA LYS A 172 -33.26 -11.60 16.83
C LYS A 172 -33.25 -11.08 18.28
N GLY A 173 -32.37 -10.12 18.57
CA GLY A 173 -32.24 -9.50 19.88
C GLY A 173 -31.44 -10.29 20.92
N SER A 174 -30.94 -11.50 20.58
CA SER A 174 -30.00 -12.23 21.44
C SER A 174 -28.68 -11.46 21.62
N ALA A 175 -27.92 -11.80 22.67
CA ALA A 175 -26.61 -11.18 22.92
C ALA A 175 -25.66 -11.39 21.74
N GLU A 176 -25.68 -12.60 21.15
CA GLU A 176 -24.88 -12.95 19.98
C GLU A 176 -25.30 -12.16 18.75
N PHE A 177 -26.61 -12.05 18.49
CA PHE A 177 -27.14 -11.24 17.39
C PHE A 177 -26.64 -9.80 17.49
N ASN A 178 -26.79 -9.18 18.66
CA ASN A 178 -26.41 -7.79 18.85
C ASN A 178 -24.88 -7.57 18.78
N ASN A 179 -24.09 -8.50 19.33
CA ASN A 179 -22.64 -8.45 19.27
C ASN A 179 -22.10 -8.45 17.82
N VAL A 180 -22.81 -9.09 16.88
CA VAL A 180 -22.44 -9.03 15.47
C VAL A 180 -22.51 -7.59 14.92
N PHE A 181 -23.53 -6.82 15.30
CA PHE A 181 -23.66 -5.42 14.88
C PHE A 181 -22.61 -4.52 15.56
N ASP A 182 -22.30 -4.78 16.83
CA ASP A 182 -21.24 -4.08 17.55
C ASP A 182 -19.85 -4.34 16.91
N ILE A 183 -19.61 -5.55 16.42
CA ILE A 183 -18.39 -5.86 15.66
C ILE A 183 -18.42 -5.17 14.30
N ALA A 184 -19.55 -5.21 13.59
CA ALA A 184 -19.70 -4.62 12.26
C ALA A 184 -19.40 -3.11 12.27
N VAL A 185 -19.95 -2.36 13.23
CA VAL A 185 -19.71 -0.91 13.33
C VAL A 185 -18.25 -0.57 13.64
N ARG A 186 -17.57 -1.41 14.44
CA ARG A 186 -16.14 -1.23 14.73
C ARG A 186 -15.23 -1.54 13.55
N MET A 187 -15.61 -2.51 12.72
CA MET A 187 -14.82 -2.90 11.53
C MET A 187 -15.12 -2.01 10.31
N PHE A 188 -16.31 -1.42 10.25
CA PHE A 188 -16.78 -0.56 9.15
C PHE A 188 -17.31 0.78 9.68
N PRO A 189 -16.48 1.61 10.35
CA PRO A 189 -16.94 2.83 11.03
C PRO A 189 -17.54 3.88 10.08
N GLU A 190 -17.11 3.90 8.82
CA GLU A 190 -17.60 4.83 7.80
C GLU A 190 -18.85 4.33 7.06
N ASP A 191 -19.30 3.10 7.31
CA ASP A 191 -20.47 2.52 6.64
C ASP A 191 -21.77 2.97 7.31
N LYS A 192 -22.56 3.77 6.59
CA LYS A 192 -23.81 4.34 7.09
C LYS A 192 -24.85 3.29 7.48
N LEU A 193 -24.90 2.15 6.77
CA LEU A 193 -25.85 1.08 7.07
C LEU A 193 -25.41 0.29 8.32
N ALA A 194 -24.10 0.04 8.47
CA ALA A 194 -23.55 -0.56 9.68
C ALA A 194 -23.87 0.30 10.91
N ASN A 195 -23.63 1.61 10.81
CA ASN A 195 -23.94 2.58 11.88
C ASN A 195 -25.43 2.58 12.24
N LEU A 196 -26.33 2.64 11.24
CA LEU A 196 -27.77 2.63 11.46
C LEU A 196 -28.27 1.33 12.13
N ASN A 197 -27.78 0.19 11.64
CA ASN A 197 -28.18 -1.12 12.18
C ASN A 197 -27.67 -1.32 13.61
N ALA A 198 -26.44 -0.87 13.91
CA ALA A 198 -25.89 -0.91 15.27
C ALA A 198 -26.66 0.00 16.24
N ALA A 199 -26.98 1.23 15.83
CA ALA A 199 -27.82 2.15 16.62
C ALA A 199 -29.21 1.56 16.89
N SER A 200 -29.84 0.94 15.88
CA SER A 200 -31.13 0.27 16.03
C SER A 200 -31.05 -0.89 17.02
N ALA A 201 -30.00 -1.71 16.96
CA ALA A 201 -29.75 -2.80 17.92
C ALA A 201 -29.46 -2.29 19.34
N ALA A 202 -28.77 -1.15 19.50
CA ALA A 202 -28.55 -0.50 20.79
C ALA A 202 -29.86 0.02 21.41
N ILE A 203 -30.72 0.65 20.60
CA ILE A 203 -32.04 1.12 21.02
C ILE A 203 -32.92 -0.07 21.45
N GLU A 204 -32.96 -1.16 20.68
CA GLU A 204 -33.72 -2.37 21.02
C GLU A 204 -33.25 -3.02 22.35
N ARG A 205 -31.97 -2.86 22.70
CA ARG A 205 -31.40 -3.33 23.98
C ARG A 205 -31.66 -2.39 25.17
N GLY A 206 -32.23 -1.21 24.94
CA GLY A 206 -32.41 -0.18 25.97
C GLY A 206 -31.12 0.51 26.39
N ASP A 207 -30.03 0.33 25.64
CA ASP A 207 -28.74 0.95 25.90
C ASP A 207 -28.69 2.34 25.25
N LYS A 208 -29.03 3.36 26.03
CA LYS A 208 -29.12 4.76 25.58
C LYS A 208 -27.76 5.45 25.41
N VAL A 209 -26.65 4.82 25.84
CA VAL A 209 -25.30 5.43 25.81
C VAL A 209 -24.58 5.16 24.49
N SER A 210 -24.92 4.06 23.81
CA SER A 210 -24.33 3.66 22.52
C SER A 210 -25.09 4.18 21.29
N ALA A 211 -26.11 5.01 21.50
CA ALA A 211 -27.03 5.50 20.47
C ALA A 211 -26.76 6.94 19.99
N GLU A 212 -25.74 7.60 20.55
CA GLU A 212 -25.21 8.91 20.12
C GLU A 212 -23.89 8.72 19.37
#